data_AF-A0A1Q7MW25-F1
#
_entry.id   AF-A0A1Q7MW25-F1
#
_cell.length_a   1.000
_cell.length_b   1.000
_cell.length_c   1.000
_cell.angle_alpha   90.00
_cell.angle_beta   90.00
_cell.angle_gamma   90.00
#
_symmetry.space_group_name_H-M   'P 1'
#
loop_
_entity.id
_entity.type
_entity.pdbx_description
1 polymer ?
#
loop_
_entity_poly.entity_id
_entity_poly.type
_entity_poly.pdbx_seq_one_letter_code
_entity_poly.pdbx_strand_id
1 'polypeptide(L)'
;MAQPIPLEIPPRNPRAELRSRLEQAPEQHAEAVLAAYEVLQELHSHGVLEIMRGALAASDEILEKVVDGAKTPEAIRAIRNLLFWRQILASIEPEWFKGIFQAIPEGIAQATAERDQPVSFFRLLRRLTNKDSLRGLAAALDFLQAFGRHLHSLETHSPQN
;
A
#
# COMPACT_ATOMS: atom_id res chain seq x y z
N MET A 1 34.71 -48.29 -45.02
CA MET A 1 33.80 -48.26 -43.86
C MET A 1 34.60 -47.70 -42.69
N ALA A 2 34.20 -46.57 -42.10
CA ALA A 2 34.93 -45.93 -41.01
C ALA A 2 34.63 -46.64 -39.68
N GLN A 3 35.66 -46.93 -38.89
CA GLN A 3 35.52 -47.52 -37.56
C GLN A 3 35.06 -46.43 -36.56
N PRO A 4 34.13 -46.73 -35.64
CA PRO A 4 33.63 -45.76 -34.68
C PRO A 4 34.69 -45.46 -33.61
N ILE A 5 34.86 -44.17 -33.29
CA ILE A 5 35.72 -43.69 -32.20
C ILE A 5 35.01 -43.99 -30.87
N PRO A 6 35.64 -44.71 -29.91
CA PRO A 6 35.07 -44.89 -28.58
C PRO A 6 35.04 -43.54 -27.85
N LEU A 7 33.84 -42.98 -27.66
CA LEU A 7 33.64 -41.82 -26.78
C LEU A 7 33.55 -42.32 -25.33
N GLU A 8 34.69 -42.54 -24.69
CA GLU A 8 34.75 -42.65 -23.24
C GLU A 8 34.58 -41.25 -22.65
N ILE A 9 33.33 -40.87 -22.35
CA ILE A 9 33.04 -39.68 -21.56
C ILE A 9 33.33 -40.07 -20.10
N PRO A 10 34.38 -39.56 -19.45
CA PRO A 10 34.63 -39.86 -18.05
C PRO A 10 33.41 -39.44 -17.22
N PRO A 11 33.01 -40.20 -16.18
CA PRO A 11 31.81 -39.94 -15.42
C PRO A 11 31.87 -38.55 -14.80
N ARG A 12 31.06 -37.63 -15.33
CA ARG A 12 30.94 -36.27 -14.81
C ARG A 12 30.44 -36.34 -13.37
N ASN A 13 31.31 -36.05 -12.42
CA ASN A 13 30.96 -36.04 -11.01
C ASN A 13 30.53 -34.61 -10.60
N PRO A 14 29.22 -34.31 -10.55
CA PRO A 14 28.72 -32.96 -10.31
C PRO A 14 29.15 -32.40 -8.94
N ARG A 15 29.40 -33.27 -7.95
CA ARG A 15 29.88 -32.84 -6.62
C ARG A 15 31.35 -32.44 -6.63
N ALA A 16 32.18 -33.08 -7.45
CA ALA A 16 33.58 -32.68 -7.62
C ALA A 16 33.69 -31.35 -8.38
N GLU A 17 32.85 -31.15 -9.39
CA GLU A 17 32.75 -29.88 -10.14
C GLU A 17 32.28 -28.72 -9.24
N LEU A 18 31.28 -28.96 -8.37
CA LEU A 18 30.81 -27.99 -7.37
C LEU A 18 31.88 -27.63 -6.34
N ARG A 19 32.67 -28.62 -5.86
CA ARG A 19 33.78 -28.37 -4.93
C ARG A 19 34.89 -27.53 -5.56
N SER A 20 35.29 -27.86 -6.78
CA SER A 20 36.29 -27.08 -7.52
C SER A 20 35.83 -25.64 -7.78
N ARG A 21 34.54 -25.43 -8.10
CA ARG A 21 33.96 -24.09 -8.24
C ARG A 21 33.89 -23.33 -6.92
N LEU A 22 33.60 -24.02 -5.81
CA LEU A 22 33.57 -23.42 -4.48
C LEU A 22 34.97 -23.04 -3.97
N GLU A 23 35.98 -23.84 -4.31
CA GLU A 23 37.39 -23.56 -4.01
C GLU A 23 37.94 -22.37 -4.82
N GLN A 24 37.42 -22.13 -6.04
CA GLN A 24 37.83 -21.03 -6.93
C GLN A 24 36.96 -19.76 -6.81
N ALA A 25 35.74 -19.89 -6.29
CA ALA A 25 34.81 -18.78 -6.07
C ALA A 25 35.36 -17.62 -5.23
N PRO A 26 36.15 -17.83 -4.14
CA PRO A 26 36.63 -16.70 -3.34
C PRO A 26 37.61 -15.80 -4.10
N GLU A 27 38.43 -16.29 -5.05
CA GLU A 27 39.33 -15.42 -5.82
C GLU A 27 38.62 -14.67 -6.96
N GLN A 28 37.59 -15.28 -7.58
CA GLN A 28 36.88 -14.68 -8.72
C GLN A 28 35.67 -13.81 -8.33
N HIS A 29 35.13 -14.01 -7.13
CA HIS A 29 33.94 -13.31 -6.65
C HIS A 29 34.13 -12.63 -5.28
N ALA A 30 35.37 -12.52 -4.79
CA ALA A 30 35.69 -11.76 -3.57
C ALA A 30 35.06 -10.36 -3.58
N GLU A 31 35.17 -9.66 -4.72
CA GLU A 31 34.63 -8.30 -4.87
C GLU A 31 33.09 -8.28 -4.79
N ALA A 32 32.40 -9.21 -5.44
CA ALA A 32 30.94 -9.30 -5.39
C ALA A 32 30.43 -9.69 -3.99
N VAL A 33 31.16 -10.57 -3.29
CA VAL A 33 30.86 -10.96 -1.92
C VAL A 33 31.10 -9.78 -0.96
N LEU A 34 32.18 -9.04 -1.14
CA LEU A 34 32.46 -7.84 -0.36
C LEU A 34 31.40 -6.76 -0.59
N ALA A 35 31.01 -6.51 -1.84
CA ALA A 35 29.92 -5.59 -2.17
C ALA A 35 28.58 -6.02 -1.54
N ALA A 36 28.28 -7.32 -1.51
CA ALA A 36 27.10 -7.83 -0.83
C ALA A 36 27.16 -7.57 0.70
N TYR A 37 28.33 -7.74 1.31
CA TYR A 37 28.53 -7.40 2.73
C TYR A 37 28.41 -5.90 2.98
N GLU A 38 28.92 -5.05 2.10
CA GLU A 38 28.77 -3.59 2.20
C GLU A 38 27.31 -3.16 2.12
N VAL A 39 26.53 -3.71 1.19
CA VAL A 39 25.08 -3.46 1.11
C VAL A 39 24.37 -3.93 2.39
N LEU A 40 24.71 -5.12 2.90
CA LEU A 40 24.14 -5.62 4.15
C LEU A 40 24.52 -4.72 5.34
N GLN A 41 25.75 -4.23 5.38
CA GLN A 41 26.23 -3.31 6.41
C GLN A 41 25.52 -1.96 6.33
N GLU A 42 25.29 -1.43 5.12
CA GLU A 42 24.54 -0.19 4.92
C GLU A 42 23.09 -0.36 5.39
N LEU A 43 22.41 -1.44 4.96
CA LEU A 43 21.06 -1.77 5.42
C LEU A 43 20.97 -1.92 6.95
N HIS A 44 22.00 -2.51 7.57
CA HIS A 44 22.10 -2.60 9.03
C HIS A 44 22.30 -1.22 9.68
N SER A 45 23.22 -0.42 9.16
CA SER A 45 23.53 0.92 9.70
C SER A 45 22.34 1.89 9.62
N HIS A 46 21.51 1.74 8.59
CA HIS A 46 20.29 2.52 8.39
C HIS A 46 19.08 1.94 9.14
N GLY A 47 19.26 0.90 9.96
CA GLY A 47 18.19 0.31 10.77
C GLY A 47 17.19 -0.53 9.98
N VAL A 48 17.44 -0.81 8.70
CA VAL A 48 16.51 -1.55 7.83
C VAL A 48 16.42 -3.01 8.28
N LEU A 49 17.55 -3.62 8.63
CA LEU A 49 17.58 -4.99 9.14
C LEU A 49 16.87 -5.11 10.51
N GLU A 50 16.93 -4.07 11.34
CA GLU A 50 16.29 -3.97 12.65
C GLU A 50 14.78 -3.88 12.50
N ILE A 51 14.31 -3.08 11.54
CA ILE A 51 12.88 -2.99 11.20
C ILE A 51 12.39 -4.34 10.67
N MET A 52 13.13 -4.97 9.76
CA MET A 52 12.78 -6.30 9.24
C MET A 52 12.77 -7.35 10.35
N ARG A 53 13.75 -7.32 11.25
CA ARG A 53 13.83 -8.24 12.40
C ARG A 53 12.71 -7.98 13.41
N GLY A 54 12.37 -6.73 13.68
CA GLY A 54 11.27 -6.35 14.55
C GLY A 54 9.91 -6.77 13.97
N ALA A 55 9.72 -6.57 12.66
CA ALA A 55 8.55 -7.06 11.94
C ALA A 55 8.48 -8.59 11.95
N LEU A 56 9.62 -9.28 11.79
CA LEU A 56 9.68 -10.74 11.81
C LEU A 56 9.42 -11.31 13.21
N ALA A 57 10.00 -10.70 14.26
CA ALA A 57 9.75 -11.08 15.65
C ALA A 57 8.29 -10.82 16.07
N ALA A 58 7.71 -9.71 15.63
CA ALA A 58 6.28 -9.45 15.80
C ALA A 58 5.42 -10.43 14.98
N SER A 59 5.95 -10.92 13.86
CA SER A 59 5.27 -11.91 13.05
C SER A 59 5.38 -13.31 13.62
N ASP A 60 6.32 -13.69 14.48
CA ASP A 60 6.36 -15.05 15.08
C ASP A 60 5.07 -15.37 15.88
N GLU A 61 4.40 -14.35 16.40
CA GLU A 61 3.09 -14.46 17.07
C GLU A 61 1.91 -14.67 16.08
N ILE A 62 2.13 -14.38 14.79
CA ILE A 62 1.10 -14.35 13.73
C ILE A 62 1.45 -15.31 12.56
N LEU A 63 2.69 -15.78 12.47
CA LEU A 63 3.32 -16.50 11.35
C LEU A 63 2.67 -17.87 11.15
N GLU A 64 2.26 -18.52 12.23
CA GLU A 64 1.54 -19.80 12.21
C GLU A 64 0.18 -19.71 11.48
N LYS A 65 -0.36 -18.50 11.29
CA LYS A 65 -1.64 -18.26 10.57
C LYS A 65 -1.50 -17.42 9.29
N VAL A 66 -0.41 -16.68 9.12
CA VAL A 66 -0.26 -15.69 8.02
C VAL A 66 0.34 -16.29 6.75
N VAL A 67 1.22 -17.28 6.84
CA VAL A 67 1.90 -17.84 5.65
C VAL A 67 0.91 -18.53 4.71
N ASP A 68 -0.11 -19.20 5.26
CA ASP A 68 -1.21 -19.77 4.48
C ASP A 68 -2.28 -18.70 4.13
N GLY A 69 -2.44 -17.68 4.99
CA GLY A 69 -3.40 -16.59 4.83
C GLY A 69 -3.05 -15.58 3.72
N ALA A 70 -1.77 -15.32 3.46
CA ALA A 70 -1.32 -14.28 2.53
C ALA A 70 -1.64 -14.60 1.05
N LYS A 71 -1.84 -15.87 0.71
CA LYS A 71 -2.24 -16.32 -0.63
C LYS A 71 -3.76 -16.42 -0.80
N THR A 72 -4.53 -16.16 0.25
CA THR A 72 -5.99 -16.20 0.17
C THR A 72 -6.50 -15.04 -0.69
N PRO A 73 -7.60 -15.24 -1.43
CA PRO A 73 -8.27 -14.15 -2.15
C PRO A 73 -8.58 -12.95 -1.24
N GLU A 74 -8.87 -13.20 0.04
CA GLU A 74 -9.17 -12.18 1.05
C GLU A 74 -7.94 -11.31 1.35
N ALA A 75 -6.76 -11.92 1.56
CA ALA A 75 -5.52 -11.17 1.78
C ALA A 75 -5.11 -10.36 0.54
N ILE A 76 -5.25 -10.93 -0.66
CA ILE A 76 -4.97 -10.22 -1.90
C ILE A 76 -5.91 -9.02 -2.08
N ARG A 77 -7.21 -9.18 -1.78
CA ARG A 77 -8.18 -8.07 -1.78
C ARG A 77 -7.82 -7.02 -0.74
N ALA A 78 -7.43 -7.42 0.48
CA ALA A 78 -7.05 -6.49 1.54
C ALA A 78 -5.82 -5.66 1.15
N ILE A 79 -4.78 -6.30 0.60
CA ILE A 79 -3.58 -5.62 0.09
C ILE A 79 -3.96 -4.65 -1.03
N ARG A 80 -4.80 -5.09 -1.97
CA ARG A 80 -5.28 -4.22 -3.06
C ARG A 80 -6.04 -3.00 -2.53
N ASN A 81 -6.93 -3.20 -1.56
CA ASN A 81 -7.66 -2.12 -0.91
C ASN A 81 -6.70 -1.16 -0.21
N LEU A 82 -5.68 -1.66 0.49
CA LEU A 82 -4.66 -0.83 1.14
C LEU A 82 -3.88 0.02 0.12
N LEU A 83 -3.51 -0.54 -1.02
CA LEU A 83 -2.85 0.21 -2.10
C LEU A 83 -3.77 1.29 -2.67
N PHE A 84 -5.06 1.00 -2.87
CA PHE A 84 -6.04 2.02 -3.26
C PHE A 84 -6.19 3.11 -2.19
N TRP A 85 -6.23 2.76 -0.91
CA TRP A 85 -6.27 3.73 0.19
C TRP A 85 -5.07 4.67 0.17
N ARG A 86 -3.86 4.13 -0.07
CA ARG A 86 -2.66 4.95 -0.25
C ARG A 86 -2.82 5.94 -1.40
N GLN A 87 -3.35 5.48 -2.53
CA GLN A 87 -3.56 6.34 -3.70
C GLN A 87 -4.60 7.44 -3.41
N ILE A 88 -5.71 7.09 -2.75
CA ILE A 88 -6.73 8.06 -2.31
C ILE A 88 -6.08 9.10 -1.41
N LEU A 89 -5.35 8.67 -0.38
CA LEU A 89 -4.72 9.58 0.57
C LEU A 89 -3.69 10.51 -0.09
N ALA A 90 -2.95 10.00 -1.08
CA ALA A 90 -2.02 10.79 -1.88
C ALA A 90 -2.72 11.75 -2.87
N SER A 91 -3.95 11.45 -3.28
CA SER A 91 -4.73 12.26 -4.22
C SER A 91 -5.48 13.42 -3.58
N ILE A 92 -5.63 13.42 -2.25
CA ILE A 92 -6.27 14.51 -1.52
C ILE A 92 -5.31 15.71 -1.50
N GLU A 93 -5.70 16.84 -2.09
CA GLU A 93 -4.88 18.05 -2.03
C GLU A 93 -4.82 18.56 -0.57
N PRO A 94 -3.64 18.99 -0.08
CA PRO A 94 -3.45 19.44 1.31
C PRO A 94 -4.43 20.53 1.76
N GLU A 95 -4.86 21.39 0.84
CA GLU A 95 -5.78 22.50 1.09
C GLU A 95 -7.17 22.00 1.50
N TRP A 96 -7.68 20.95 0.85
CA TRP A 96 -8.95 20.31 1.21
C TRP A 96 -8.86 19.66 2.57
N PHE A 97 -7.75 18.96 2.82
CA PHE A 97 -7.50 18.32 4.10
C PHE A 97 -7.50 19.36 5.22
N LYS A 98 -6.74 20.45 5.05
CA LYS A 98 -6.71 21.56 6.00
C LYS A 98 -8.10 22.19 6.20
N GLY A 99 -8.84 22.42 5.11
CA GLY A 99 -10.18 23.00 5.16
C GLY A 99 -11.17 22.16 5.98
N ILE A 100 -11.18 20.84 5.80
CA ILE A 100 -12.04 19.93 6.59
C ILE A 100 -11.65 19.97 8.08
N PHE A 101 -10.36 19.88 8.39
CA PHE A 101 -9.87 19.88 9.76
C PHE A 101 -10.06 21.22 10.48
N GLN A 102 -10.18 22.33 9.75
CA GLN A 102 -10.52 23.65 10.30
C GLN A 102 -12.04 23.83 10.43
N ALA A 103 -12.82 23.34 9.47
CA ALA A 103 -14.29 23.47 9.48
C ALA A 103 -14.96 22.69 10.63
N ILE A 104 -14.40 21.55 11.04
CA ILE A 104 -14.94 20.74 12.14
C ILE A 104 -14.94 21.51 13.48
N PRO A 105 -13.81 22.00 14.01
CA PRO A 105 -13.79 22.75 15.26
C PRO A 105 -14.56 24.07 15.15
N GLU A 106 -14.52 24.77 14.02
CA GLU A 106 -15.32 25.98 13.79
C GLU A 106 -16.82 25.69 13.84
N GLY A 107 -17.28 24.62 13.20
CA GLY A 107 -18.67 24.18 13.23
C GLY A 107 -19.13 23.79 14.63
N ILE A 108 -18.30 23.07 15.39
CA ILE A 108 -18.57 22.70 16.79
C ILE A 108 -18.64 23.95 17.68
N ALA A 109 -17.67 24.87 17.54
CA ALA A 109 -17.63 26.12 18.30
C ALA A 109 -18.88 26.98 18.03
N GLN A 110 -19.29 27.08 16.77
CA GLN A 110 -20.48 27.85 16.40
C GLN A 110 -21.78 27.18 16.87
N ALA A 111 -21.85 25.85 16.85
CA ALA A 111 -23.01 25.10 17.38
C ALA A 111 -23.12 25.18 18.91
N THR A 112 -22.00 25.35 19.63
CA THR A 112 -21.98 25.50 21.09
C THR A 112 -22.19 26.94 21.54
N ALA A 113 -21.67 27.94 20.81
CA ALA A 113 -21.88 29.36 21.10
C ALA A 113 -23.34 29.81 20.97
N GLU A 114 -24.13 29.17 20.10
CA GLU A 114 -25.55 29.48 19.91
C GLU A 114 -26.50 28.77 20.90
N ARG A 115 -26.00 27.95 21.83
CA ARG A 115 -26.85 27.20 22.79
C ARG A 115 -27.63 28.09 23.76
N ASP A 116 -27.15 29.31 24.06
CA ASP A 116 -27.78 30.21 25.04
C ASP A 116 -28.95 31.04 24.47
N GLN A 117 -29.26 30.93 23.18
CA GLN A 117 -30.40 31.63 22.57
C GLN A 117 -31.40 30.62 21.97
N PRO A 118 -32.72 30.82 22.18
CA PRO A 118 -33.72 29.97 21.54
C PRO A 118 -33.56 30.09 20.01
N VAL A 119 -33.38 28.94 19.38
CA VAL A 119 -33.17 28.85 17.93
C VAL A 119 -34.45 29.30 17.22
N SER A 120 -34.42 30.51 16.66
CA SER A 120 -35.55 31.05 15.89
C SER A 120 -35.63 30.37 14.52
N PHE A 121 -36.80 29.84 14.15
CA PHE A 121 -37.07 29.23 12.84
C PHE A 121 -36.65 30.13 11.66
N PHE A 122 -36.84 31.45 11.78
CA PHE A 122 -36.43 32.41 10.74
C PHE A 122 -34.90 32.50 10.61
N ARG A 123 -34.18 32.39 11.73
CA ARG A 123 -32.71 32.39 11.76
C ARG A 123 -32.16 31.11 11.10
N LEU A 124 -32.79 29.95 11.34
CA LEU A 124 -32.45 28.70 10.65
C LEU A 124 -32.68 28.79 9.15
N LEU A 125 -33.83 29.30 8.73
CA LEU A 125 -34.15 29.46 7.31
C LEU A 125 -33.16 30.40 6.61
N ARG A 126 -32.80 31.51 7.27
CA ARG A 126 -31.79 32.45 6.77
C ARG A 126 -30.39 31.82 6.71
N ARG A 127 -30.05 30.94 7.66
CA ARG A 127 -28.77 30.22 7.67
C ARG A 127 -28.69 29.22 6.52
N LEU A 128 -29.75 28.43 6.28
CA LEU A 128 -29.81 27.48 5.17
C LEU A 128 -29.74 28.16 3.79
N THR A 129 -30.31 29.37 3.68
CA THR A 129 -30.28 30.18 2.46
C THR A 129 -29.05 31.10 2.34
N ASN A 130 -28.12 31.03 3.30
CA ASN A 130 -26.88 31.79 3.21
C ASN A 130 -25.97 31.22 2.11
N LYS A 131 -25.16 32.09 1.51
CA LYS A 131 -24.25 31.78 0.40
C LYS A 131 -23.33 30.59 0.68
N ASP A 132 -22.81 30.50 1.90
CA ASP A 132 -21.89 29.42 2.29
C ASP A 132 -22.60 28.08 2.46
N SER A 133 -23.82 28.08 3.01
CA SER A 133 -24.66 26.88 3.12
C SER A 133 -25.11 26.37 1.76
N LEU A 134 -25.50 27.28 0.86
CA LEU A 134 -25.85 26.94 -0.52
C LEU A 134 -24.65 26.39 -1.30
N ARG A 135 -23.45 26.92 -1.08
CA ARG A 135 -22.21 26.38 -1.68
C ARG A 135 -21.89 24.98 -1.17
N GLY A 136 -22.02 24.75 0.13
CA GLY A 136 -21.83 23.41 0.71
C GLY A 136 -22.85 22.40 0.16
N LEU A 137 -24.12 22.80 0.06
CA LEU A 137 -25.19 22.00 -0.55
C LEU A 137 -24.92 21.69 -2.02
N ALA A 138 -24.48 22.68 -2.81
CA ALA A 138 -24.10 22.47 -4.21
C ALA A 138 -22.96 21.45 -4.32
N ALA A 139 -21.89 21.61 -3.53
CA ALA A 139 -20.77 20.67 -3.52
C ALA A 139 -21.20 19.25 -3.11
N ALA A 140 -22.10 19.11 -2.13
CA ALA A 140 -22.64 17.82 -1.73
C ALA A 140 -23.48 17.16 -2.84
N LEU A 141 -24.29 17.96 -3.56
CA LEU A 141 -25.05 17.48 -4.71
C LEU A 141 -24.14 17.06 -5.86
N ASP A 142 -23.11 17.85 -6.16
CA ASP A 142 -22.13 17.54 -7.21
C ASP A 142 -21.36 16.25 -6.90
N PHE A 143 -20.95 16.06 -5.64
CA PHE A 143 -20.37 14.81 -5.17
C PHE A 143 -21.33 13.63 -5.36
N LEU A 144 -22.59 13.77 -4.95
CA LEU A 144 -23.60 12.71 -5.08
C LEU A 144 -23.85 12.34 -6.55
N GLN A 145 -23.87 13.33 -7.44
CA GLN A 145 -23.99 13.10 -8.89
C GLN A 145 -22.76 12.39 -9.45
N ALA A 146 -21.55 12.80 -9.07
CA ALA A 146 -20.32 12.15 -9.51
C ALA A 146 -20.25 10.70 -9.03
N PHE A 147 -20.63 10.45 -7.78
CA PHE A 147 -20.72 9.11 -7.21
C PHE A 147 -21.74 8.24 -7.95
N GLY A 148 -22.94 8.78 -8.24
CA GLY A 148 -23.98 8.09 -9.00
C GLY A 148 -23.51 7.71 -10.42
N ARG A 149 -22.79 8.60 -11.11
CA ARG A 149 -22.19 8.31 -12.44
C ARG A 149 -21.19 7.15 -12.38
N HIS A 150 -20.35 7.11 -11.34
CA HIS A 150 -19.42 5.99 -11.14
C HIS A 150 -20.14 4.67 -10.89
N LEU A 151 -21.18 4.65 -10.05
CA LEU A 151 -21.97 3.43 -9.82
C LEU A 151 -22.60 2.89 -11.11
N HIS A 152 -23.20 3.77 -11.93
CA HIS A 152 -23.79 3.36 -13.20
C HIS A 152 -22.74 2.82 -14.20
N SER A 153 -21.52 3.38 -14.19
CA SER A 153 -20.42 2.87 -15.02
C SER A 153 -19.97 1.45 -14.62
N LEU A 154 -20.12 1.08 -13.33
CA LEU A 154 -19.79 -0.27 -12.86
C LEU A 154 -20.85 -1.29 -13.29
N GLU A 155 -22.13 -0.90 -13.31
CA GLU A 155 -23.23 -1.76 -13.78
C GLU A 155 -23.15 -2.05 -15.28
N THR A 156 -22.78 -1.03 -16.07
CA THR A 156 -22.65 -1.16 -17.54
C THR A 156 -21.40 -1.94 -17.98
N HIS A 157 -20.43 -2.17 -17.10
CA HIS A 157 -19.21 -2.95 -17.37
C HIS A 157 -19.25 -4.37 -16.79
N SER A 158 -20.39 -4.81 -16.23
CA SER A 158 -20.56 -6.21 -15.84
C SER A 158 -20.73 -7.06 -17.12
N PRO A 159 -19.75 -7.93 -17.47
CA PRO A 159 -19.86 -8.75 -18.66
C PRO A 159 -20.98 -9.76 -18.44
N GLN A 160 -21.90 -9.84 -19.40
CA GLN A 160 -22.76 -11.01 -19.54
C GLN A 160 -21.85 -12.21 -19.80
N ASN A 161 -21.68 -13.07 -18.79
CA ASN A 161 -21.22 -14.46 -18.91
C ASN A 161 -21.78 -15.26 -17.74
#